data_AF-G2T4M4-F1
#
_entry.id   AF-G2T4M4-F1
#
_cell.length_a   1.000
_cell.length_b   1.000
_cell.length_c   1.000
_cell.angle_alpha   90.00
_cell.angle_beta   90.00
_cell.angle_gamma   90.00
#
_symmetry.space_group_name_H-M   'P 1'
#
loop_
_entity.id
_entity.type
_entity.pdbx_description
1 polymer ?
#
loop_
_entity_poly.entity_id
_entity_poly.type
_entity_poly.pdbx_seq_one_letter_code
_entity_poly.pdbx_strand_id
1 'polypeptide(L)'
;MDMSLLQTKMKPATPLPELQTVEDIYRWIDENIAYGWQDKDGGTHTSEMKDFRRLYRTMSVTETLRQKIGTCIEQVALMHELLDAIGIPNQMYCCRIFEPDDYGNLEEEEHMHCFLLYFQNGKTYHMEHPNVEQKGIYEYPTEEAALRTITEYYVKLRGGKESPTTCFSGVPAGVSFREFNAFINHLA
;
A
#
# COMPACT_ATOMS: atom_id res chain seq x y z
N MET A 1 -0.26 -5.22 33.00
CA MET A 1 0.90 -5.03 32.10
C MET A 1 0.62 -3.78 31.30
N ASP A 2 1.52 -2.82 31.38
CA ASP A 2 1.40 -1.52 30.75
C ASP A 2 1.51 -1.67 29.23
N MET A 3 0.45 -1.28 28.51
CA MET A 3 0.33 -1.37 27.04
C MET A 3 1.01 -0.19 26.32
N SER A 4 1.89 0.56 26.99
CA SER A 4 2.59 1.72 26.43
C SER A 4 3.98 1.44 25.84
N LEU A 5 4.35 0.18 25.64
CA LEU A 5 5.73 -0.21 25.24
C LEU A 5 5.85 -1.06 23.95
N LEU A 6 4.91 -0.94 23.01
CA LEU A 6 5.04 -1.56 21.67
C LEU A 6 4.90 -0.52 20.56
N GLN A 7 5.84 0.42 20.51
CA GLN A 7 6.11 1.21 19.30
C GLN A 7 7.56 1.68 19.27
N THR A 8 8.50 0.77 19.45
CA THR A 8 9.84 0.99 18.93
C THR A 8 9.78 0.61 17.44
N LYS A 9 9.63 1.62 16.56
CA LYS A 9 9.88 1.45 15.11
C LYS A 9 11.30 0.87 14.99
N MET A 10 11.43 -0.43 14.77
CA MET A 10 12.71 -1.03 14.44
C MET A 10 13.17 -0.39 13.13
N LYS A 11 14.31 0.32 13.17
CA LYS A 11 14.90 0.87 11.95
C LYS A 11 15.10 -0.26 10.94
N PRO A 12 14.76 -0.05 9.66
CA PRO A 12 14.96 -1.07 8.66
C PRO A 12 16.44 -1.50 8.62
N ALA A 13 16.68 -2.81 8.57
CA ALA A 13 18.06 -3.34 8.57
C ALA A 13 18.81 -2.99 7.27
N THR A 14 18.05 -2.70 6.21
CA THR A 14 18.53 -2.09 4.98
C THR A 14 18.35 -0.58 5.08
N PRO A 15 19.41 0.23 4.93
CA PRO A 15 19.27 1.68 4.87
C PRO A 15 18.31 2.09 3.75
N LEU A 16 17.47 3.09 4.02
CA LEU A 16 16.70 3.74 2.97
C LEU A 16 17.66 4.42 1.97
N PRO A 17 17.33 4.47 0.67
CA PRO A 17 18.07 5.28 -0.29
C PRO A 17 18.06 6.76 0.14
N GLU A 18 19.19 7.45 -0.06
CA GLU A 18 19.31 8.88 0.21
C GLU A 18 18.64 9.68 -0.93
N LEU A 19 17.36 9.99 -0.76
CA LEU A 19 16.54 10.75 -1.71
C LEU A 19 16.19 12.11 -1.10
N GLN A 20 15.99 13.14 -1.92
CA GLN A 20 15.82 14.52 -1.46
C GLN A 20 14.47 15.14 -1.86
N THR A 21 13.85 14.64 -2.93
CA THR A 21 12.59 15.17 -3.46
C THR A 21 11.57 14.06 -3.69
N VAL A 22 10.30 14.45 -3.78
CA VAL A 22 9.20 13.54 -4.10
C VAL A 22 9.40 12.89 -5.47
N GLU A 23 9.93 13.66 -6.43
CA GLU A 23 10.24 13.19 -7.78
C GLU A 23 11.39 12.17 -7.79
N ASP A 24 12.38 12.34 -6.91
CA ASP A 24 13.44 11.35 -6.72
C ASP A 24 12.88 10.06 -6.12
N ILE A 25 11.99 10.15 -5.13
CA ILE A 25 11.28 9.00 -4.55
C ILE A 25 10.52 8.24 -5.62
N TYR A 26 9.67 8.93 -6.37
CA TYR A 26 8.84 8.30 -7.39
C TYR A 26 9.68 7.61 -8.46
N ARG A 27 10.68 8.30 -9.01
CA ARG A 27 11.59 7.75 -10.04
C ARG A 27 12.37 6.56 -9.50
N TRP A 28 12.89 6.65 -8.27
CA TRP A 28 13.64 5.55 -7.67
C TRP A 28 12.78 4.30 -7.50
N ILE A 29 11.53 4.45 -7.02
CA ILE A 29 10.60 3.33 -6.88
C ILE A 29 10.29 2.72 -8.26
N ASP A 30 9.99 3.55 -9.27
CA ASP A 30 9.67 3.08 -10.62
C ASP A 30 10.82 2.30 -11.27
N GLU A 31 12.07 2.70 -11.00
CA GLU A 31 13.26 2.02 -11.51
C GLU A 31 13.65 0.76 -10.71
N ASN A 32 13.26 0.65 -9.44
CA ASN A 32 13.81 -0.35 -8.53
C ASN A 32 12.81 -1.33 -7.93
N ILE A 33 11.50 -1.04 -7.96
CA ILE A 33 10.48 -1.85 -7.29
C ILE A 33 9.44 -2.30 -8.31
N ALA A 34 9.43 -3.61 -8.60
CA ALA A 34 8.41 -4.19 -9.45
C ALA A 34 7.14 -4.54 -8.65
N TYR A 35 6.00 -4.63 -9.36
CA TYR A 35 4.80 -5.22 -8.77
C TYR A 35 5.01 -6.73 -8.61
N GLY A 36 4.86 -7.22 -7.39
CA GLY A 36 5.08 -8.64 -7.08
C GLY A 36 4.91 -8.92 -5.60
N TRP A 37 4.85 -10.21 -5.26
CA TRP A 37 4.52 -10.65 -3.90
C TRP A 37 5.37 -11.84 -3.47
N GLN A 38 5.46 -12.04 -2.15
CA GLN A 38 6.14 -13.16 -1.55
C GLN A 38 5.12 -14.13 -0.93
N ASP A 39 5.31 -15.42 -1.19
CA ASP A 39 4.52 -16.46 -0.54
C ASP A 39 5.08 -16.84 0.85
N LYS A 40 4.27 -17.57 1.61
CA LYS A 40 4.59 -18.09 2.95
C LYS A 40 5.84 -18.97 3.02
N ASP A 41 6.29 -19.52 1.90
CA ASP A 41 7.45 -20.41 1.80
C ASP A 41 8.70 -19.64 1.30
N GLY A 42 8.57 -18.33 1.08
CA GLY A 42 9.63 -17.41 0.65
C GLY A 42 9.76 -17.25 -0.86
N GLY A 43 8.90 -17.90 -1.65
CA GLY A 43 8.87 -17.79 -3.11
C GLY A 43 8.40 -16.42 -3.58
N THR A 44 8.96 -15.95 -4.70
CA THR A 44 8.69 -14.63 -5.27
C THR A 44 7.89 -14.75 -6.55
N HIS A 45 6.84 -13.93 -6.69
CA HIS A 45 5.89 -13.95 -7.79
C HIS A 45 5.74 -12.54 -8.38
N THR A 46 6.04 -12.36 -9.68
CA THR A 46 6.11 -11.03 -10.33
C THR A 46 5.23 -10.87 -11.57
N SER A 47 4.50 -11.93 -11.96
CA SER A 47 3.72 -11.94 -13.21
C SER A 47 2.32 -12.54 -13.07
N GLU A 48 1.99 -13.09 -11.90
CA GLU A 48 0.68 -13.70 -11.65
C GLU A 48 0.22 -13.44 -10.21
N MET A 49 -1.09 -13.29 -10.04
CA MET A 49 -1.78 -13.20 -8.75
C MET A 49 -2.41 -14.54 -8.34
N LYS A 50 -2.00 -15.62 -9.03
CA LYS A 50 -2.51 -16.96 -8.77
C LYS A 50 -2.20 -17.36 -7.32
N ASP A 51 -3.19 -17.93 -6.63
CA ASP A 51 -3.06 -18.39 -5.24
C ASP A 51 -2.72 -17.29 -4.21
N PHE A 52 -2.78 -16.00 -4.60
CA PHE A 52 -2.35 -14.87 -3.77
C PHE A 52 -3.03 -14.88 -2.40
N ARG A 53 -4.37 -14.98 -2.35
CA ARG A 53 -5.14 -14.99 -1.09
C ARG A 53 -4.69 -16.09 -0.12
N ARG A 54 -4.23 -17.23 -0.65
CA ARG A 54 -3.80 -18.41 0.10
C ARG A 54 -2.36 -18.31 0.58
N LEU A 55 -1.47 -17.85 -0.29
CA LEU A 55 -0.04 -17.98 -0.13
C LEU A 55 0.63 -16.68 0.34
N TYR A 56 0.09 -15.52 -0.02
CA TYR A 56 0.71 -14.22 0.24
C TYR A 56 1.05 -13.99 1.70
N ARG A 57 2.21 -13.38 1.93
CA ARG A 57 2.60 -12.77 3.19
C ARG A 57 3.09 -11.35 2.94
N THR A 58 2.63 -10.43 3.78
CA THR A 58 3.12 -9.05 3.76
C THR A 58 4.61 -9.02 4.03
N MET A 59 5.34 -8.18 3.28
CA MET A 59 6.76 -7.91 3.53
C MET A 59 6.94 -6.63 4.34
N SER A 60 7.96 -6.60 5.20
CA SER A 60 8.44 -5.34 5.77
C SER A 60 9.11 -4.47 4.71
N VAL A 61 9.24 -3.16 4.96
CA VAL A 61 9.96 -2.24 4.06
C VAL A 61 11.40 -2.71 3.79
N THR A 62 12.07 -3.29 4.81
CA THR A 62 13.41 -3.88 4.65
C THR A 62 13.42 -5.01 3.62
N GLU A 63 12.41 -5.86 3.65
CA GLU A 63 12.27 -7.00 2.74
C GLU A 63 11.88 -6.52 1.34
N THR A 64 10.95 -5.57 1.21
CA THR A 64 10.60 -4.92 -0.06
C THR A 64 11.83 -4.35 -0.75
N LEU A 65 12.68 -3.61 -0.02
CA LEU A 65 13.94 -3.07 -0.54
C LEU A 65 14.92 -4.16 -1.00
N ARG A 66 15.02 -5.25 -0.22
CA ARG A 66 15.92 -6.36 -0.54
C ARG A 66 15.45 -7.16 -1.77
N GLN A 67 14.16 -7.45 -1.83
CA GLN A 67 13.55 -8.27 -2.87
C GLN A 67 13.23 -7.48 -4.14
N LYS A 68 13.19 -6.14 -4.05
CA LYS A 68 12.85 -5.24 -5.16
C LYS A 68 11.47 -5.50 -5.76
N ILE A 69 10.54 -5.97 -4.93
CA ILE A 69 9.15 -6.24 -5.28
C ILE A 69 8.22 -5.83 -4.16
N GLY A 70 6.98 -5.53 -4.49
CA GLY A 70 5.90 -5.31 -3.53
C GLY A 70 4.54 -5.19 -4.21
N THR A 71 3.47 -5.54 -3.50
CA THR A 71 2.11 -5.25 -3.93
C THR A 71 1.74 -3.80 -3.61
N CYS A 72 0.48 -3.41 -3.81
CA CYS A 72 -0.01 -2.12 -3.34
C CYS A 72 0.24 -1.91 -1.84
N ILE A 73 0.18 -2.97 -1.03
CA ILE A 73 0.40 -2.91 0.42
C ILE A 73 1.85 -2.53 0.76
N GLU A 74 2.82 -3.26 0.20
CA GLU A 74 4.24 -2.98 0.46
C GLU A 74 4.70 -1.66 -0.12
N GLN A 75 4.23 -1.34 -1.32
CA GLN A 75 4.69 -0.15 -2.02
C GLN A 75 4.22 1.12 -1.33
N VAL A 76 2.99 1.19 -0.81
CA VAL A 76 2.57 2.37 -0.01
C VAL A 76 3.33 2.48 1.29
N ALA A 77 3.68 1.36 1.93
CA ALA A 77 4.50 1.37 3.14
C ALA A 77 5.92 1.89 2.86
N LEU A 78 6.52 1.51 1.73
CA LEU A 78 7.82 2.02 1.29
C LEU A 78 7.74 3.51 0.94
N MET A 79 6.73 3.93 0.17
CA MET A 79 6.50 5.34 -0.17
C MET A 79 6.34 6.20 1.10
N HIS A 80 5.56 5.72 2.07
CA HIS A 80 5.35 6.37 3.36
C HIS A 80 6.67 6.60 4.10
N GLU A 81 7.49 5.57 4.29
CA GLU A 81 8.76 5.70 5.00
C GLU A 81 9.78 6.57 4.25
N LEU A 82 9.77 6.56 2.91
CA LEU A 82 10.64 7.44 2.10
C LEU A 82 10.22 8.92 2.20
N LEU A 83 8.92 9.21 2.20
CA LEU A 83 8.40 10.57 2.38
C LEU A 83 8.63 11.07 3.81
N ASP A 84 8.43 10.21 4.81
CA ASP A 84 8.75 10.51 6.21
C ASP A 84 10.24 10.86 6.38
N ALA A 85 11.14 10.15 5.69
CA ALA A 85 12.57 10.38 5.76
C ALA A 85 13.01 11.78 5.26
N ILE A 86 12.24 12.37 4.34
CA ILE A 86 12.46 13.74 3.83
C ILE A 86 11.51 14.77 4.46
N GLY A 87 10.71 14.38 5.45
CA GLY A 87 9.82 15.26 6.19
C GLY A 87 8.58 15.73 5.43
N ILE A 88 8.10 14.96 4.45
CA ILE A 88 6.87 15.27 3.71
C ILE A 88 5.66 14.60 4.42
N PRO A 89 4.68 15.37 4.92
CA PRO A 89 3.47 14.82 5.52
C PRO A 89 2.69 13.97 4.52
N ASN A 90 2.28 12.78 4.92
CA ASN A 90 1.64 11.82 4.04
C ASN A 90 0.78 10.79 4.81
N GLN A 91 -0.10 10.09 4.10
CA GLN A 91 -1.09 9.19 4.68
C GLN A 91 -1.44 8.05 3.70
N MET A 92 -1.53 6.82 4.22
CA MET A 92 -1.86 5.63 3.45
C MET A 92 -3.36 5.31 3.55
N TYR A 93 -3.94 4.86 2.44
CA TYR A 93 -5.35 4.50 2.35
C TYR A 93 -5.51 3.15 1.68
N CYS A 94 -6.54 2.42 2.09
CA CYS A 94 -6.92 1.15 1.50
C CYS A 94 -8.38 1.19 1.05
N CYS A 95 -8.60 1.03 -0.25
CA CYS A 95 -9.91 0.88 -0.88
C CYS A 95 -10.20 -0.61 -1.10
N ARG A 96 -11.37 -1.09 -0.63
CA ARG A 96 -11.81 -2.48 -0.88
C ARG A 96 -12.67 -2.54 -2.14
N ILE A 97 -12.18 -3.21 -3.19
CA ILE A 97 -12.75 -3.21 -4.55
C ILE A 97 -13.68 -4.40 -4.81
N PHE A 98 -13.45 -5.62 -4.33
CA PHE A 98 -14.46 -6.68 -4.48
C PHE A 98 -14.34 -7.61 -3.29
N GLU A 99 -14.97 -7.22 -2.19
CA GLU A 99 -15.20 -8.14 -1.09
C GLU A 99 -16.53 -8.86 -1.36
N PRO A 100 -16.53 -10.16 -1.69
CA PRO A 100 -17.56 -11.01 -1.13
C PRO A 100 -17.35 -11.04 0.38
N ASP A 101 -18.42 -11.01 1.17
CA ASP A 101 -18.37 -11.05 2.65
C ASP A 101 -17.70 -12.34 3.20
N ASP A 102 -17.26 -13.27 2.33
CA ASP A 102 -16.57 -14.50 2.67
C ASP A 102 -15.04 -14.41 2.46
N TYR A 103 -14.36 -13.92 3.50
CA TYR A 103 -12.90 -13.92 3.61
C TYR A 103 -12.28 -15.33 3.73
N GLY A 104 -13.10 -16.38 3.82
CA GLY A 104 -12.68 -17.78 3.82
C GLY A 104 -12.48 -18.37 2.43
N ASN A 105 -13.00 -17.72 1.37
CA ASN A 105 -12.78 -18.17 0.01
C ASN A 105 -11.36 -17.78 -0.46
N LEU A 106 -10.47 -18.76 -0.46
CA LEU A 106 -9.05 -18.60 -0.82
C LEU A 106 -8.79 -18.69 -2.33
N GLU A 107 -9.79 -19.08 -3.10
CA GLU A 107 -9.69 -19.30 -4.56
C GLU A 107 -10.12 -18.08 -5.38
N GLU A 108 -10.70 -17.06 -4.73
CA GLU A 108 -11.10 -15.80 -5.39
C GLU A 108 -9.89 -14.94 -5.76
N GLU A 109 -10.12 -13.98 -6.66
CA GLU A 109 -9.11 -13.00 -7.01
C GLU A 109 -8.89 -11.96 -5.89
N GLU A 110 -7.75 -11.28 -6.00
CA GLU A 110 -7.38 -10.15 -5.15
C GLU A 110 -8.14 -8.91 -5.59
N HIS A 111 -8.66 -8.14 -4.63
CA HIS A 111 -9.61 -7.09 -4.92
C HIS A 111 -9.54 -5.91 -3.93
N MET A 112 -8.36 -5.53 -3.48
CA MET A 112 -8.09 -4.33 -2.69
C MET A 112 -7.04 -3.46 -3.39
N HIS A 113 -7.06 -2.16 -3.10
CA HIS A 113 -6.01 -1.26 -3.55
C HIS A 113 -5.58 -0.34 -2.44
N CYS A 114 -4.29 -0.37 -2.13
CA CYS A 114 -3.67 0.60 -1.26
C CYS A 114 -3.02 1.70 -2.08
N PHE A 115 -3.23 2.94 -1.67
CA PHE A 115 -2.64 4.13 -2.28
C PHE A 115 -2.18 5.13 -1.21
N LEU A 116 -1.37 6.12 -1.61
CA LEU A 116 -0.79 7.10 -0.70
C LEU A 116 -1.09 8.53 -1.15
N LEU A 117 -1.52 9.36 -0.19
CA LEU A 117 -1.61 10.80 -0.37
C LEU A 117 -0.49 11.50 0.38
N TYR A 118 0.07 12.56 -0.18
CA TYR A 118 1.00 13.46 0.50
C TYR A 118 0.57 14.92 0.38
N PHE A 119 1.03 15.75 1.30
CA PHE A 119 0.54 17.12 1.47
C PHE A 119 1.69 18.12 1.36
N GLN A 120 1.57 19.05 0.42
CA GLN A 120 2.61 20.05 0.17
C GLN A 120 1.99 21.33 -0.37
N ASN A 121 2.51 22.49 0.05
CA ASN A 121 2.09 23.81 -0.46
C ASN A 121 0.57 24.07 -0.41
N GLY A 122 -0.11 23.53 0.62
CA GLY A 122 -1.56 23.68 0.79
C GLY A 122 -2.40 22.85 -0.18
N LYS A 123 -1.81 21.88 -0.89
CA LYS A 123 -2.48 20.95 -1.79
C LYS A 123 -2.28 19.50 -1.34
N THR A 124 -3.11 18.62 -1.89
CA THR A 124 -2.99 17.17 -1.72
C THR A 124 -2.53 16.54 -3.01
N TYR A 125 -1.66 15.55 -2.91
CA TYR A 125 -1.12 14.84 -4.05
C TYR A 125 -1.29 13.34 -3.85
N HIS A 126 -1.64 12.63 -4.91
CA HIS A 126 -1.67 11.16 -4.95
C HIS A 126 -0.42 10.66 -5.65
N MET A 127 0.40 9.88 -4.94
CA MET A 127 1.51 9.15 -5.53
C MET A 127 1.04 7.72 -5.85
N GLU A 128 0.68 7.49 -7.11
CA GLU A 128 0.22 6.19 -7.60
C GLU A 128 1.37 5.48 -8.30
N HIS A 129 1.75 4.33 -7.77
CA HIS A 129 2.74 3.45 -8.37
C HIS A 129 2.24 1.99 -8.46
N PRO A 130 1.48 1.48 -7.47
CA PRO A 130 0.95 0.12 -7.55
C PRO A 130 -0.05 -0.12 -8.69
N ASN A 131 -0.86 0.87 -9.07
CA ASN A 131 -1.73 0.76 -10.23
C ASN A 131 -0.96 1.07 -11.51
N VAL A 132 -0.54 0.02 -12.21
CA VAL A 132 0.29 0.12 -13.43
C VAL A 132 -0.35 0.99 -14.52
N GLU A 133 -1.67 0.97 -14.65
CA GLU A 133 -2.40 1.75 -15.66
C GLU A 133 -2.54 3.23 -15.31
N GLN A 134 -2.40 3.56 -14.02
CA GLN A 134 -2.60 4.89 -13.47
C GLN A 134 -1.35 5.40 -12.75
N LYS A 135 -0.16 4.93 -13.14
CA LYS A 135 1.10 5.38 -12.56
C LYS A 135 1.26 6.89 -12.73
N GLY A 136 1.54 7.60 -11.64
CA GLY A 136 1.86 9.02 -11.69
C GLY A 136 1.73 9.74 -10.35
N ILE A 137 1.96 11.05 -10.42
CA ILE A 137 1.71 11.98 -9.32
C ILE A 137 0.57 12.91 -9.75
N TYR A 138 -0.53 12.88 -9.02
CA TYR A 138 -1.75 13.64 -9.34
C TYR A 138 -2.01 14.69 -8.27
N GLU A 139 -2.30 15.92 -8.70
CA GLU A 139 -2.58 17.03 -7.79
C GLU A 139 -4.08 17.22 -7.57
N TYR A 140 -4.47 17.50 -6.33
CA TYR A 140 -5.82 17.79 -5.90
C TYR A 140 -5.87 19.01 -4.97
N PRO A 141 -6.99 19.77 -4.98
CA PRO A 141 -7.14 20.91 -4.10
C PRO A 141 -7.26 20.52 -2.62
N THR A 142 -7.83 19.36 -2.31
CA THR A 142 -8.04 18.86 -0.94
C THR A 142 -7.95 17.33 -0.88
N GLU A 143 -7.73 16.80 0.32
CA GLU A 143 -7.78 15.36 0.60
C GLU A 143 -9.12 14.74 0.20
N GLU A 144 -10.22 15.40 0.56
CA GLU A 144 -11.57 14.95 0.23
C GLU A 144 -11.81 14.88 -1.30
N ALA A 145 -11.25 15.83 -2.05
CA ALA A 145 -11.32 15.79 -3.51
C ALA A 145 -10.49 14.63 -4.09
N ALA A 146 -9.30 14.38 -3.55
CA ALA A 146 -8.46 13.25 -3.94
C ALA A 146 -9.17 11.91 -3.68
N LEU A 147 -9.63 11.70 -2.44
CA LEU A 147 -10.34 10.50 -2.02
C LEU A 147 -11.57 10.24 -2.87
N ARG A 148 -12.40 11.25 -3.12
CA ARG A 148 -13.57 11.12 -4.00
C ARG A 148 -13.16 10.68 -5.41
N THR A 149 -12.19 11.34 -6.04
CA THR A 149 -11.77 10.99 -7.40
C THR A 149 -11.19 9.58 -7.50
N ILE A 150 -10.33 9.18 -6.56
CA ILE A 150 -9.70 7.87 -6.54
C ILE A 150 -10.74 6.77 -6.28
N THR A 151 -11.62 6.97 -5.31
CA THR A 151 -12.65 5.96 -4.97
C THR A 151 -13.70 5.82 -6.06
N GLU A 152 -14.11 6.91 -6.72
CA GLU A 152 -15.04 6.86 -7.87
C GLU A 152 -14.52 5.97 -9.01
N TYR A 153 -13.21 5.94 -9.25
CA TYR A 153 -12.60 5.04 -10.24
C TYR A 153 -12.87 3.58 -9.87
N TYR A 154 -12.61 3.18 -8.62
CA TYR A 154 -12.86 1.82 -8.14
C TYR A 154 -14.34 1.47 -8.07
N VAL A 155 -15.21 2.40 -7.65
CA VAL A 155 -16.66 2.22 -7.67
C VAL A 155 -17.17 1.93 -9.09
N LYS A 156 -16.64 2.61 -10.11
CA LYS A 156 -16.98 2.35 -11.52
C LYS A 156 -16.53 0.96 -11.96
N LEU A 157 -15.32 0.54 -11.59
CA LEU A 157 -14.84 -0.81 -11.86
C LEU A 157 -15.73 -1.89 -11.23
N ARG A 158 -16.37 -1.59 -10.09
CA ARG A 158 -17.33 -2.47 -9.41
C ARG A 158 -18.77 -2.43 -9.96
N GLY A 159 -19.01 -1.73 -11.06
CA GLY A 159 -20.37 -1.54 -11.56
C GLY A 159 -21.25 -0.70 -10.61
N GLY A 160 -20.66 0.28 -9.92
CA GLY A 160 -21.38 1.27 -9.11
C GLY A 160 -21.53 0.94 -7.62
N LYS A 161 -20.95 -0.17 -7.13
CA LYS A 161 -20.97 -0.49 -5.70
C LYS A 161 -19.94 0.34 -4.93
N GLU A 162 -20.37 0.90 -3.80
CA GLU A 162 -19.48 1.63 -2.91
C GLU A 162 -18.34 0.74 -2.39
N SER A 163 -17.18 1.37 -2.17
CA SER A 163 -15.96 0.71 -1.73
C SER A 163 -15.44 1.40 -0.47
N PRO A 164 -15.51 0.76 0.71
CA PRO A 164 -15.00 1.34 1.94
C PRO A 164 -13.52 1.72 1.78
N THR A 165 -13.18 2.96 2.12
CA THR A 165 -11.80 3.45 2.09
C THR A 165 -11.37 3.81 3.49
N THR A 166 -10.33 3.14 3.97
CA THR A 166 -9.83 3.32 5.34
C THR A 166 -8.41 3.84 5.29
N CYS A 167 -8.17 4.95 5.99
CA CYS A 167 -6.83 5.40 6.32
C CYS A 167 -6.19 4.41 7.31
N PHE A 168 -4.92 4.09 7.11
CA PHE A 168 -4.18 3.23 8.03
C PHE A 168 -2.72 3.69 8.20
N SER A 169 -2.06 3.17 9.24
CA SER A 169 -0.66 3.47 9.53
C SER A 169 0.10 2.18 9.83
N GLY A 170 1.29 2.04 9.23
CA GLY A 170 2.08 0.83 9.26
C GLY A 170 1.46 -0.35 8.51
N VAL A 171 2.32 -1.30 8.12
CA VAL A 171 1.91 -2.59 7.57
C VAL A 171 2.51 -3.67 8.48
N PRO A 172 1.69 -4.53 9.12
CA PRO A 172 2.22 -5.66 9.89
C PRO A 172 2.94 -6.61 8.93
N ALA A 173 4.17 -7.02 9.27
CA ALA A 173 4.95 -7.93 8.44
C ALA A 173 4.58 -9.40 8.71
N GLY A 174 4.68 -10.24 7.67
CA GLY A 174 4.48 -11.68 7.76
C GLY A 174 3.02 -12.12 7.95
N VAL A 175 2.04 -11.23 7.76
CA VAL A 175 0.62 -11.58 7.86
C VAL A 175 0.06 -11.97 6.50
N SER A 176 -0.93 -12.85 6.50
CA SER A 176 -1.67 -13.24 5.30
C SER A 176 -2.55 -12.11 4.77
N PHE A 177 -3.01 -12.25 3.52
CA PHE A 177 -3.98 -11.33 2.93
C PHE A 177 -5.25 -11.19 3.79
N ARG A 178 -5.74 -12.30 4.34
CA ARG A 178 -6.91 -12.32 5.21
C ARG A 178 -6.67 -11.55 6.51
N GLU A 179 -5.51 -11.73 7.12
CA GLU A 179 -5.14 -11.03 8.36
C GLU A 179 -4.94 -9.53 8.10
N PHE A 180 -4.37 -9.15 6.96
CA PHE A 180 -4.26 -7.74 6.57
C PHE A 180 -5.64 -7.11 6.33
N ASN A 181 -6.54 -7.77 5.60
CA ASN A 181 -7.92 -7.30 5.44
C ASN A 181 -8.64 -7.15 6.79
N ALA A 182 -8.49 -8.15 7.68
CA ALA A 182 -9.03 -8.05 9.02
C ALA A 182 -8.46 -6.83 9.75
N PHE A 183 -7.15 -6.61 9.73
CA PHE A 183 -6.51 -5.42 10.31
C PHE A 183 -7.14 -4.12 9.78
N ILE A 184 -7.28 -3.99 8.46
CA ILE A 184 -7.89 -2.82 7.82
C ILE A 184 -9.36 -2.65 8.21
N ASN A 185 -10.11 -3.74 8.38
CA ASN A 185 -11.52 -3.71 8.80
C ASN A 185 -11.73 -3.35 10.27
N HIS A 186 -10.75 -3.59 11.14
CA HIS A 186 -10.82 -3.12 12.54
C HIS A 186 -10.59 -1.61 12.68
N LEU A 187 -10.11 -0.94 11.62
CA LEU A 187 -9.86 0.51 11.59
C LEU A 187 -10.99 1.32 10.94
N ALA A 188 -11.95 0.66 10.29
CA ALA A 188 -13.11 1.27 9.66
C ALA A 188 -14.26 1.46 10.66
#